data_AF-A0A4Y9MLX1-F1
#
_entry.id   AF-A0A4Y9MLX1-F1
#
_cell.length_a   1.000
_cell.length_b   1.000
_cell.length_c   1.000
_cell.angle_alpha   90.00
_cell.angle_beta   90.00
_cell.angle_gamma   90.00
#
_symmetry.space_group_name_H-M   'P 1'
#
loop_
_entity.id
_entity.type
_entity.pdbx_description
1 polymer ?
#
loop_
_entity_poly.entity_id
_entity_poly.type
_entity_poly.pdbx_seq_one_letter_code
_entity_poly.pdbx_strand_id
1 'polypeptide(L)'
;MDRSCASVLEALQEFPRRGDLLHGRPGYEQGRRADPRPPELVGTGVLASDVLSPDGPHDRRGSQKVVPRAEQLMADAVGVDHLAERAMPPRDAFSAPGEPVPAAQAVGRMAAEPVNPHPPGVPVLAPGERISPQAVDHPVTGVRAGMLVPDAADPSMETLRVVV
;
A
#
# COMPACT_ATOMS: atom_id res chain seq x y z
N MET A 1 -4.30 -12.98 -22.82
CA MET A 1 -4.63 -12.41 -21.50
C MET A 1 -5.66 -11.33 -21.69
N ASP A 2 -6.76 -11.41 -20.94
CA ASP A 2 -7.79 -10.38 -20.93
C ASP A 2 -7.35 -9.23 -20.00
N ARG A 3 -7.04 -8.08 -20.60
CA ARG A 3 -6.65 -6.84 -19.89
C ARG A 3 -7.83 -5.89 -19.66
N SER A 4 -9.06 -6.38 -19.86
CA SER A 4 -10.27 -5.59 -19.63
C SER A 4 -10.72 -5.56 -18.16
N CYS A 5 -10.18 -6.45 -17.32
CA CYS A 5 -10.51 -6.50 -15.90
C CYS A 5 -9.66 -5.52 -15.08
N ALA A 6 -10.34 -4.79 -14.20
CA ALA A 6 -9.72 -3.90 -13.22
C ALA A 6 -10.46 -4.05 -11.88
N SER A 7 -10.02 -5.00 -11.05
CA SER A 7 -10.75 -5.40 -9.84
C SER A 7 -11.07 -4.23 -8.90
N VAL A 8 -10.16 -3.27 -8.75
CA VAL A 8 -10.37 -2.07 -7.93
C VAL A 8 -11.46 -1.19 -8.52
N LEU A 9 -11.44 -0.95 -9.83
CA LEU A 9 -12.43 -0.12 -10.51
C LEU A 9 -13.82 -0.78 -10.46
N GLU A 10 -13.90 -2.08 -10.75
CA GLU A 10 -15.13 -2.86 -10.65
C GLU A 10 -15.72 -2.79 -9.23
N ALA A 11 -14.87 -2.91 -8.21
CA ALA A 11 -15.31 -2.85 -6.82
C ALA A 11 -15.80 -1.44 -6.42
N LEU A 12 -15.13 -0.38 -6.89
CA LEU A 12 -15.57 1.00 -6.67
C LEU A 12 -16.88 1.34 -7.41
N GLN A 13 -17.15 0.72 -8.56
CA GLN A 13 -18.40 0.88 -9.30
C GLN A 13 -19.55 0.13 -8.63
N GLU A 14 -19.28 -1.04 -8.07
CA GLU A 14 -20.28 -1.89 -7.45
C GLU A 14 -20.66 -1.43 -6.04
N PHE A 15 -19.71 -0.88 -5.28
CA PHE A 15 -19.91 -0.48 -3.89
C PHE A 15 -21.10 0.49 -3.70
N PRO A 16 -21.25 1.59 -4.47
CA PRO A 16 -22.44 2.44 -4.38
C PRO A 16 -23.74 1.75 -4.78
N ARG A 17 -23.71 0.75 -5.68
CA ARG A 17 -24.91 0.04 -6.17
C ARG A 17 -25.52 -0.87 -5.11
N ARG A 18 -24.71 -1.39 -4.20
CA ARG A 18 -25.15 -2.20 -3.06
C ARG A 18 -25.92 -1.38 -2.02
N GLY A 19 -25.82 -0.05 -2.09
CA GLY A 19 -26.44 0.85 -1.12
C GLY A 19 -25.72 0.89 0.22
N ASP A 20 -24.49 0.39 0.28
CA ASP A 20 -23.66 0.40 1.48
C ASP A 20 -23.37 1.86 1.89
N LEU A 21 -23.64 2.18 3.16
CA LEU A 21 -23.35 3.49 3.73
C LEU A 21 -22.16 3.38 4.66
N LEU A 22 -21.11 4.14 4.34
CA LEU A 22 -19.99 4.30 5.24
C LEU A 22 -20.35 5.30 6.34
N HIS A 23 -20.69 4.78 7.51
CA HIS A 23 -20.67 5.54 8.76
C HIS A 23 -19.27 5.46 9.35
N GLY A 24 -18.38 6.30 8.82
CA GLY A 24 -16.96 6.29 9.16
C GLY A 24 -16.21 7.46 8.53
N ARG A 25 -14.88 7.38 8.51
CA ARG A 25 -14.07 8.33 7.74
C ARG A 25 -14.08 7.92 6.26
N PRO A 26 -13.98 8.87 5.33
CA PRO A 26 -14.08 10.33 5.51
C PRO A 26 -15.49 10.80 5.90
N GLY A 27 -15.59 11.79 6.80
CA GLY A 27 -16.86 12.19 7.45
C GLY A 27 -17.90 12.89 6.55
N TYR A 28 -17.56 13.17 5.29
CA TYR A 28 -18.53 13.66 4.29
C TYR A 28 -19.36 12.55 3.65
N GLU A 29 -19.21 11.30 4.11
CA GLU A 29 -20.03 10.15 3.74
C GLU A 29 -20.19 10.03 2.22
N GLN A 30 -19.06 9.88 1.52
CA GLN A 30 -19.01 9.68 0.07
C GLN A 30 -19.59 10.87 -0.73
N GLY A 31 -19.57 12.06 -0.14
CA GLY A 31 -20.07 13.29 -0.74
C GLY A 31 -21.49 13.67 -0.32
N ARG A 32 -22.21 12.81 0.41
CA ARG A 32 -23.60 13.08 0.86
C ARG A 32 -23.70 14.19 1.90
N ARG A 33 -22.64 14.35 2.70
CA ARG A 33 -22.51 15.43 3.68
C ARG A 33 -21.43 16.44 3.29
N ALA A 34 -20.93 16.37 2.06
CA ALA A 34 -20.03 17.38 1.55
C ALA A 34 -20.80 18.68 1.28
N ASP A 35 -20.11 19.80 1.45
CA ASP A 35 -20.53 21.06 0.85
C ASP A 35 -20.73 20.85 -0.68
N PRO A 36 -21.64 21.57 -1.34
CA PRO A 36 -21.86 21.39 -2.78
C PRO A 36 -20.67 21.86 -3.64
N ARG A 37 -19.84 22.79 -3.14
CA ARG A 37 -18.74 23.39 -3.93
C ARG A 37 -17.64 22.40 -4.34
N PRO A 38 -17.13 21.49 -3.49
CA PRO A 38 -16.12 20.53 -3.92
C PRO A 38 -16.61 19.57 -5.02
N PRO A 39 -17.78 18.91 -4.92
CA PRO A 39 -18.31 18.11 -6.03
C PRO A 39 -18.53 18.89 -7.34
N GLU A 40 -18.91 20.16 -7.29
CA GLU A 40 -19.01 21.02 -8.48
C GLU A 40 -17.66 21.22 -9.18
N LEU A 41 -16.57 21.27 -8.40
CA LEU A 41 -15.23 21.49 -8.92
C LEU A 41 -14.55 20.21 -9.41
N VAL A 42 -14.56 19.14 -8.61
CA VAL A 42 -13.80 17.89 -8.89
C VAL A 42 -14.68 16.74 -9.38
N GLY A 43 -15.99 16.91 -9.36
CA GLY A 43 -16.96 15.87 -9.69
C GLY A 43 -17.33 14.99 -8.50
N THR A 44 -18.61 14.59 -8.44
CA THR A 44 -19.15 13.73 -7.36
C THR A 44 -18.47 12.36 -7.29
N GLY A 45 -18.00 11.84 -8.43
CA GLY A 45 -17.33 10.53 -8.49
C GLY A 45 -16.09 10.45 -7.61
N VAL A 46 -15.32 11.55 -7.49
CA VAL A 46 -14.11 11.60 -6.66
C VAL A 46 -14.46 11.36 -5.19
N LEU A 47 -15.44 12.08 -4.66
CA LEU A 47 -15.88 11.93 -3.27
C LEU A 47 -16.56 10.58 -3.04
N ALA A 48 -17.32 10.10 -4.04
CA ALA A 48 -18.01 8.82 -3.95
C ALA A 48 -17.04 7.62 -3.88
N SER A 49 -15.90 7.72 -4.58
CA SER A 49 -14.84 6.72 -4.60
C SER A 49 -13.87 6.79 -3.42
N ASP A 50 -13.97 7.83 -2.58
CA ASP A 50 -13.10 7.97 -1.41
C ASP A 50 -13.61 7.12 -0.25
N VAL A 51 -13.23 5.85 -0.31
CA VAL A 51 -13.68 4.80 0.60
C VAL A 51 -12.48 4.15 1.28
N LEU A 52 -12.57 3.91 2.58
CA LEU A 52 -11.56 3.13 3.28
C LEU A 52 -11.67 1.66 2.92
N SER A 53 -10.53 0.97 2.81
CA SER A 53 -10.51 -0.45 2.46
C SER A 53 -11.29 -1.33 3.46
N PRO A 54 -11.05 -1.24 4.80
CA PRO A 54 -11.94 -1.86 5.76
C PRO A 54 -13.25 -1.05 5.82
N ASP A 55 -14.36 -1.66 5.42
CA ASP A 55 -15.73 -1.10 5.34
C ASP A 55 -16.14 -0.50 3.98
N GLY A 56 -15.24 -0.49 2.99
CA GLY A 56 -15.51 -0.06 1.61
C GLY A 56 -15.60 -1.24 0.63
N PRO A 57 -14.73 -1.32 -0.41
CA PRO A 57 -14.77 -2.40 -1.39
C PRO A 57 -14.38 -3.77 -0.79
N HIS A 58 -13.78 -3.80 0.41
CA HIS A 58 -13.64 -5.04 1.17
C HIS A 58 -14.70 -5.08 2.26
N ASP A 59 -15.30 -6.25 2.45
CA ASP A 59 -16.00 -6.53 3.69
C ASP A 59 -14.99 -6.70 4.83
N ARG A 60 -15.46 -6.62 6.08
CA ARG A 60 -14.58 -6.79 7.26
C ARG A 60 -13.83 -8.11 7.31
N ARG A 61 -14.32 -9.13 6.60
CA ARG A 61 -13.68 -10.44 6.50
C ARG A 61 -12.63 -10.54 5.39
N GLY A 62 -12.50 -9.52 4.54
CA GLY A 62 -11.60 -9.53 3.38
C GLY A 62 -11.97 -10.57 2.32
N SER A 63 -13.22 -11.05 2.32
CA SER A 63 -13.70 -12.12 1.44
C SER A 63 -13.75 -11.72 -0.03
N GLN A 64 -13.88 -10.42 -0.33
CA GLN A 64 -13.96 -9.91 -1.70
C GLN A 64 -12.62 -9.93 -2.47
N LYS A 65 -11.49 -10.07 -1.77
CA LYS A 65 -10.13 -10.19 -2.35
C LYS A 65 -9.80 -9.16 -3.44
N VAL A 66 -10.32 -7.93 -3.34
CA VAL A 66 -10.15 -6.91 -4.39
C VAL A 66 -8.68 -6.51 -4.56
N VAL A 67 -7.95 -6.29 -3.46
CA VAL A 67 -6.52 -5.97 -3.49
C VAL A 67 -5.67 -7.17 -3.95
N PRO A 68 -5.79 -8.38 -3.36
CA PRO A 68 -5.06 -9.55 -3.86
C PRO A 68 -5.27 -9.82 -5.35
N ARG A 69 -6.49 -9.62 -5.86
CA ARG A 69 -6.77 -9.75 -7.30
C ARG A 69 -6.10 -8.65 -8.13
N ALA A 70 -6.04 -7.42 -7.62
CA ALA A 70 -5.34 -6.32 -8.29
C ALA A 70 -3.83 -6.57 -8.36
N GLU A 71 -3.24 -7.06 -7.27
CA GLU A 71 -1.83 -7.45 -7.21
C GLU A 71 -1.52 -8.55 -8.22
N GLN A 72 -2.36 -9.59 -8.31
CA GLN A 72 -2.20 -10.66 -9.29
C GLN A 72 -2.31 -10.15 -10.73
N LEU A 73 -3.33 -9.32 -11.04
CA LEU A 73 -3.48 -8.75 -12.38
C LEU A 73 -2.27 -7.92 -12.80
N MET A 74 -1.68 -7.18 -11.85
CA MET A 74 -0.47 -6.41 -12.09
C MET A 74 0.77 -7.30 -12.24
N ALA A 75 0.90 -8.35 -11.41
CA ALA A 75 1.96 -9.35 -11.54
C ALA A 75 1.93 -10.03 -12.92
N ASP A 76 0.75 -10.47 -13.36
CA ASP A 76 0.51 -11.05 -14.70
C ASP A 76 0.86 -10.05 -15.81
N ALA A 77 0.52 -8.76 -15.62
CA ALA A 77 0.78 -7.72 -16.61
C ALA A 77 2.28 -7.43 -16.80
N VAL A 78 3.08 -7.53 -15.74
CA VAL A 78 4.54 -7.32 -15.79
C VAL A 78 5.32 -8.63 -15.98
N GLY A 79 4.65 -9.79 -15.92
CA GLY A 79 5.25 -11.10 -16.15
C GLY A 79 6.05 -11.64 -14.97
N VAL A 80 5.62 -11.36 -13.74
CA VAL A 80 6.19 -11.91 -12.50
C VAL A 80 5.15 -12.72 -11.74
N ASP A 81 5.60 -13.66 -10.91
CA ASP A 81 4.68 -14.50 -10.12
C ASP A 81 3.99 -13.70 -9.00
N HIS A 82 4.67 -12.71 -8.43
CA HIS A 82 4.16 -11.83 -7.37
C HIS A 82 4.92 -10.50 -7.35
N LEU A 83 4.26 -9.42 -6.94
CA LEU A 83 4.88 -8.10 -6.82
C LEU A 83 5.75 -7.95 -5.57
N ALA A 84 5.34 -8.60 -4.47
CA ALA A 84 6.06 -8.62 -3.21
C ALA A 84 5.87 -9.98 -2.53
N GLU A 85 6.95 -10.57 -2.01
CA GLU A 85 6.87 -11.82 -1.25
C GLU A 85 6.63 -11.50 0.22
N ARG A 86 5.38 -11.64 0.67
CA ARG A 86 5.03 -11.53 2.09
C ARG A 86 5.07 -12.91 2.74
N ALA A 87 6.15 -13.17 3.47
CA ALA A 87 6.37 -14.47 4.10
C ALA A 87 6.24 -14.44 5.64
N MET A 88 5.98 -13.27 6.22
CA MET A 88 5.62 -13.12 7.64
C MET A 88 4.48 -12.12 7.82
N PRO A 89 3.54 -12.32 8.76
CA PRO A 89 2.54 -11.31 9.09
C PRO A 89 3.21 -10.00 9.52
N PRO A 90 2.78 -8.82 9.03
CA PRO A 90 3.47 -7.56 9.30
C PRO A 90 3.59 -7.21 10.78
N ARG A 91 2.57 -7.54 11.58
CA ARG A 91 2.60 -7.35 13.04
C ARG A 91 3.71 -8.17 13.69
N ASP A 92 3.85 -9.42 13.27
CA ASP A 92 4.81 -10.36 13.83
C ASP A 92 6.23 -9.93 13.45
N ALA A 93 6.45 -9.58 12.18
CA ALA A 93 7.73 -9.08 11.71
C ALA A 93 8.17 -7.78 12.38
N PHE A 94 7.25 -6.83 12.57
CA PHE A 94 7.53 -5.58 13.27
C PHE A 94 7.89 -5.78 14.74
N SER A 95 7.33 -6.81 15.38
CA SER A 95 7.56 -7.10 16.81
C SER A 95 8.65 -8.15 17.04
N ALA A 96 9.13 -8.79 15.98
CA ALA A 96 10.16 -9.81 16.06
C ALA A 96 11.51 -9.19 16.45
N PRO A 97 12.42 -9.99 17.04
CA PRO A 97 13.81 -9.58 17.17
C PRO A 97 14.36 -9.19 15.79
N GLY A 98 14.94 -8.00 15.71
CA GLY A 98 15.50 -7.49 14.46
C GLY A 98 16.87 -6.87 14.68
N GLU A 99 17.75 -7.08 13.72
CA GLU A 99 19.10 -6.52 13.69
C GLU A 99 19.26 -5.51 12.56
N PRO A 100 20.01 -4.41 12.76
CA PRO A 100 20.39 -3.52 11.67
C PRO A 100 21.50 -4.17 10.84
N VAL A 101 21.34 -4.16 9.53
CA VAL A 101 22.34 -4.69 8.59
C VAL A 101 22.60 -3.65 7.50
N PRO A 102 23.80 -3.60 6.90
CA PRO A 102 24.06 -2.71 5.78
C PRO A 102 23.00 -2.92 4.69
N ALA A 103 22.49 -1.85 4.08
CA ALA A 103 21.41 -1.92 3.10
C ALA A 103 21.74 -2.88 1.93
N ALA A 104 23.01 -2.90 1.51
CA ALA A 104 23.52 -3.82 0.49
C ALA A 104 23.45 -5.32 0.88
N GLN A 105 23.30 -5.63 2.16
CA GLN A 105 23.20 -6.99 2.73
C GLN A 105 21.77 -7.31 3.22
N ALA A 106 20.82 -6.41 3.01
CA ALA A 106 19.44 -6.58 3.44
C ALA A 106 18.61 -7.37 2.41
N VAL A 107 18.98 -7.30 1.12
CA VAL A 107 18.26 -7.97 0.03
C VAL A 107 18.12 -9.47 0.30
N GLY A 108 16.90 -9.97 0.11
CA GLY A 108 16.55 -11.37 0.34
C GLY A 108 16.23 -11.70 1.80
N ARG A 109 16.49 -10.80 2.77
CA ARG A 109 16.04 -10.97 4.17
C ARG A 109 14.65 -10.40 4.39
N MET A 110 14.07 -10.70 5.55
CA MET A 110 12.74 -10.20 5.92
C MET A 110 12.85 -8.83 6.56
N ALA A 111 12.08 -7.86 6.09
CA ALA A 111 12.00 -6.54 6.68
C ALA A 111 11.38 -6.59 8.08
N ALA A 112 12.03 -5.95 9.05
CA ALA A 112 11.47 -5.75 10.40
C ALA A 112 10.95 -4.32 10.61
N GLU A 113 11.13 -3.43 9.63
CA GLU A 113 10.71 -2.03 9.68
C GLU A 113 10.05 -1.60 8.36
N PRO A 114 9.19 -0.56 8.38
CA PRO A 114 8.69 0.04 7.16
C PRO A 114 9.72 0.97 6.52
N VAL A 115 9.62 1.15 5.21
CA VAL A 115 10.36 2.18 4.47
C VAL A 115 9.37 2.97 3.61
N ASN A 116 9.21 4.25 3.94
CA ASN A 116 8.30 5.16 3.25
C ASN A 116 9.02 6.43 2.75
N PRO A 117 9.49 6.44 1.49
CA PRO A 117 10.16 7.60 0.90
C PRO A 117 9.21 8.75 0.61
N HIS A 118 9.62 9.95 0.98
CA HIS A 118 8.90 11.20 0.81
C HIS A 118 9.70 12.21 -0.03
N PRO A 119 9.03 12.93 -0.95
CA PRO A 119 7.70 12.65 -1.51
C PRO A 119 7.72 11.39 -2.41
N PRO A 120 6.63 10.58 -2.53
CA PRO A 120 5.22 10.89 -2.23
C PRO A 120 4.68 10.39 -0.88
N GLY A 121 5.42 9.60 -0.11
CA GLY A 121 4.92 9.02 1.14
C GLY A 121 4.14 7.73 0.98
N VAL A 122 4.41 6.95 -0.08
CA VAL A 122 3.89 5.59 -0.28
C VAL A 122 4.95 4.58 0.18
N PRO A 123 4.60 3.59 1.03
CA PRO A 123 5.52 2.55 1.45
C PRO A 123 6.08 1.76 0.26
N VAL A 124 7.40 1.59 0.22
CA VAL A 124 8.10 0.72 -0.75
C VAL A 124 8.53 -0.61 -0.14
N LEU A 125 8.47 -0.71 1.19
CA LEU A 125 8.73 -1.91 1.95
C LEU A 125 7.87 -1.89 3.21
N ALA A 126 7.13 -2.97 3.46
CA ALA A 126 6.43 -3.19 4.71
C ALA A 126 7.12 -4.29 5.55
N PRO A 127 7.00 -4.26 6.89
CA PRO A 127 7.45 -5.36 7.74
C PRO A 127 6.85 -6.70 7.29
N GLY A 128 7.68 -7.74 7.29
CA GLY A 128 7.31 -9.11 6.91
C GLY A 128 7.36 -9.40 5.42
N GLU A 129 7.73 -8.41 4.61
CA GLU A 129 8.06 -8.58 3.20
C GLU A 129 9.53 -8.95 3.04
N ARG A 130 9.83 -9.81 2.06
CA ARG A 130 11.20 -10.07 1.63
C ARG A 130 11.74 -8.84 0.90
N ILE A 131 12.87 -8.35 1.35
CA ILE A 131 13.51 -7.16 0.81
C ILE A 131 13.98 -7.43 -0.62
N SER A 132 13.40 -6.71 -1.58
CA SER A 132 13.83 -6.75 -2.99
C SER A 132 14.98 -5.75 -3.23
N PRO A 133 15.77 -5.92 -4.32
CA PRO A 133 16.77 -4.92 -4.70
C PRO A 133 16.16 -3.53 -4.90
N GLN A 134 15.00 -3.44 -5.54
CA GLN A 134 14.32 -2.17 -5.81
C GLN A 134 13.86 -1.47 -4.52
N ALA A 135 13.45 -2.23 -3.50
CA ALA A 135 13.07 -1.71 -2.20
C ALA A 135 14.26 -1.10 -1.43
N VAL A 136 15.50 -1.39 -1.86
CA VAL A 136 16.73 -0.77 -1.32
C VAL A 136 17.21 0.35 -2.24
N ASP A 137 17.35 0.08 -3.54
CA ASP A 137 17.99 0.99 -4.51
C ASP A 137 17.24 2.32 -4.64
N HIS A 138 15.90 2.26 -4.67
CA HIS A 138 15.06 3.44 -4.80
C HIS A 138 15.21 4.42 -3.62
N PRO A 139 14.98 4.00 -2.36
CA PRO A 139 15.18 4.90 -1.22
C PRO A 139 16.63 5.33 -1.02
N VAL A 140 17.63 4.45 -1.21
CA VAL A 140 19.05 4.83 -1.09
C VAL A 140 19.45 5.91 -2.08
N THR A 141 19.09 5.73 -3.37
CA THR A 141 19.36 6.75 -4.40
C THR A 141 18.53 8.01 -4.13
N GLY A 142 17.32 7.84 -3.62
CA GLY A 142 16.43 8.90 -3.20
C GLY A 142 16.98 9.82 -2.14
N VAL A 143 17.45 9.26 -1.02
CA VAL A 143 18.02 10.03 0.09
C VAL A 143 19.23 10.83 -0.40
N ARG A 144 20.06 10.26 -1.28
CA ARG A 144 21.16 10.99 -1.94
C ARG A 144 20.68 12.17 -2.79
N ALA A 145 19.46 12.10 -3.32
CA ALA A 145 18.81 13.17 -4.08
C ALA A 145 17.93 14.10 -3.23
N GLY A 146 17.89 13.92 -1.90
CA GLY A 146 17.12 14.75 -0.97
C GLY A 146 15.73 14.21 -0.60
N MET A 147 15.40 12.96 -0.92
CA MET A 147 14.20 12.31 -0.37
C MET A 147 14.36 12.05 1.13
N LEU A 148 13.24 12.02 1.85
CA LEU A 148 13.18 11.73 3.28
C LEU A 148 12.59 10.34 3.51
N VAL A 149 13.13 9.59 4.47
CA VAL A 149 12.56 8.31 4.91
C VAL A 149 12.42 8.32 6.43
N PRO A 150 11.44 9.06 6.97
CA PRO A 150 11.39 9.37 8.40
C PRO A 150 10.96 8.17 9.28
N ASP A 151 10.41 7.12 8.67
CA ASP A 151 9.89 5.94 9.34
C ASP A 151 10.88 4.77 9.44
N ALA A 152 11.94 4.79 8.63
CA ALA A 152 13.05 3.85 8.76
C ALA A 152 13.83 4.12 10.05
N ALA A 153 14.33 3.08 10.73
CA ALA A 153 15.15 3.28 11.92
C ALA A 153 16.46 4.02 11.61
N ASP A 154 16.94 3.91 10.37
CA ASP A 154 18.04 4.71 9.82
C ASP A 154 17.56 5.53 8.61
N PRO A 155 17.18 6.81 8.80
CA PRO A 155 16.72 7.67 7.72
C PRO A 155 17.76 7.96 6.64
N SER A 156 19.05 7.68 6.88
CA SER A 156 20.10 7.82 5.87
C SER A 156 20.11 6.67 4.86
N MET A 157 19.37 5.59 5.15
CA MET A 157 19.31 4.36 4.37
C MET A 157 20.68 3.65 4.23
N GLU A 158 21.62 3.87 5.16
CA GLU A 158 22.88 3.11 5.21
C GLU A 158 22.64 1.69 5.73
N THR A 159 21.70 1.55 6.67
CA THR A 159 21.28 0.29 7.26
C THR A 159 19.78 0.07 7.16
N LEU A 160 19.38 -1.21 7.24
CA LEU A 160 17.99 -1.63 7.33
C LEU A 160 17.83 -2.66 8.45
N ARG A 161 16.71 -2.62 9.17
CA ARG A 161 16.36 -3.62 10.17
C ARG A 161 15.73 -4.85 9.51
N VAL A 162 16.32 -6.01 9.77
CA VAL A 162 15.83 -7.30 9.30
C VAL A 162 15.48 -8.22 10.47
N VAL A 163 14.53 -9.12 10.27
CA VAL A 163 14.17 -10.14 11.26
C VAL A 163 15.33 -11.14 11.43
N VAL A 164 15.60 -11.52 12.68
CA VAL A 164 16.62 -12.53 13.08
C VAL A 164 16.05 -13.95 13.01
#